data_AF-A0A7C4Y8F5-F1
#
_entry.id   AF-A0A7C4Y8F5-F1
#
_cell.length_a   1.000
_cell.length_b   1.000
_cell.length_c   1.000
_cell.angle_alpha   90.00
_cell.angle_beta   90.00
_cell.angle_gamma   90.00
#
_symmetry.space_group_name_H-M   'P 1'
#
loop_
_entity.id
_entity.type
_entity.pdbx_description
1 polymer ?
#
loop_
_entity_poly.entity_id
_entity_poly.type
_entity_poly.pdbx_seq_one_letter_code
_entity_poly.pdbx_strand_id
1 'polypeptide(L)'
;MFIKSFNEPTQKLSLDSLSTPIARAKEIMGERFFGVEEVKKIFPKIFLDSEPEIAFSEKLLYSLNDKWRLVLVPNLSIEEMISLTDGFIHRYGDARYHLPLLARKGGDFSWELISVEPIAGSVGKDFSQQTKLLKLGEKVPTSRQVIFLWLLEKSINEKIIFSDIYVRCHEKVGDYHTVVASDGERVTIGGAISSLGYQNVGLAVSKSHF
;
A
#
# COMPACT_ATOMS: atom_id res chain seq x y z
N MET A 1 -40.86 23.45 -51.00
CA MET A 1 -40.41 23.40 -49.60
C MET A 1 -39.91 21.99 -49.34
N PHE A 2 -38.59 21.76 -49.42
CA PHE A 2 -37.98 20.43 -49.27
C PHE A 2 -37.28 20.35 -47.92
N ILE A 3 -37.71 19.43 -47.06
CA ILE A 3 -37.02 19.10 -45.82
C ILE A 3 -36.00 18.00 -46.15
N LYS A 4 -34.71 18.31 -46.10
CA LYS A 4 -33.64 17.30 -46.12
C LYS A 4 -33.48 16.76 -44.70
N SER A 5 -33.83 15.49 -44.46
CA SER A 5 -33.44 14.79 -43.24
C SER A 5 -31.95 14.41 -43.36
N PHE A 6 -31.11 14.97 -42.51
CA PHE A 6 -29.77 14.45 -42.27
C PHE A 6 -29.89 13.22 -41.36
N ASN A 7 -29.72 12.02 -41.94
CA ASN A 7 -29.37 10.84 -41.16
C ASN A 7 -27.86 10.90 -40.92
N GLU A 8 -27.45 11.32 -39.72
CA GLU A 8 -26.10 11.05 -39.25
C GLU A 8 -25.97 9.56 -38.91
N PRO A 9 -24.91 8.88 -39.36
CA PRO A 9 -24.64 7.52 -38.93
C PRO A 9 -24.21 7.55 -37.46
N THR A 10 -25.02 6.95 -36.60
CA THR A 10 -24.67 6.67 -35.21
C THR A 10 -23.39 5.84 -35.23
N GLN A 11 -22.26 6.45 -34.87
CA GLN A 11 -21.03 5.73 -34.59
C GLN A 11 -21.36 4.72 -33.49
N LYS A 12 -21.40 3.43 -33.86
CA LYS A 12 -21.30 2.33 -32.90
C LYS A 12 -19.97 2.51 -32.18
N LEU A 13 -20.01 3.10 -30.98
CA LEU A 13 -18.95 2.94 -30.00
C LEU A 13 -18.71 1.44 -29.84
N SER A 14 -17.51 0.98 -30.20
CA SER A 14 -17.11 -0.41 -30.02
C SER A 14 -17.18 -0.76 -28.54
N LEU A 15 -17.72 -1.93 -28.22
CA LEU A 15 -17.78 -2.47 -26.84
C LEU A 15 -16.40 -2.58 -26.15
N ASP A 16 -15.31 -2.42 -26.90
CA ASP A 16 -13.94 -2.43 -26.42
C ASP A 16 -13.55 -1.19 -25.59
N SER A 17 -14.40 -0.14 -25.53
CA SER A 17 -14.08 1.13 -24.85
C SER A 17 -14.69 1.31 -23.46
N LEU A 18 -15.18 0.24 -22.81
CA LEU A 18 -15.75 0.30 -21.45
C LEU A 18 -15.01 -0.64 -20.49
N SER A 19 -13.67 -0.59 -20.48
CA SER A 19 -12.92 -1.15 -19.36
C SER A 19 -13.23 -0.32 -18.12
N THR A 20 -13.70 -0.95 -17.04
CA THR A 20 -13.85 -0.25 -15.75
C THR A 20 -12.50 0.34 -15.31
N PRO A 21 -12.47 1.40 -14.49
CA PRO A 21 -11.20 1.95 -13.97
C PRO A 21 -10.30 0.88 -13.34
N ILE A 22 -10.91 -0.14 -12.72
CA ILE A 22 -10.24 -1.30 -12.11
C ILE A 22 -9.60 -2.20 -13.18
N ALA A 23 -10.33 -2.56 -14.23
CA ALA A 23 -9.80 -3.35 -15.33
C ALA A 23 -8.62 -2.63 -16.01
N ARG A 24 -8.74 -1.31 -16.18
CA ARG A 24 -7.70 -0.48 -16.78
C ARG A 24 -6.47 -0.37 -15.89
N ALA A 25 -6.64 -0.13 -14.59
CA ALA A 25 -5.52 -0.09 -13.66
C ALA A 25 -4.80 -1.45 -13.56
N LYS A 26 -5.54 -2.57 -13.61
CA LYS A 26 -4.98 -3.92 -13.66
C LYS A 26 -4.14 -4.15 -14.91
N GLU A 27 -4.61 -3.69 -16.07
CA GLU A 27 -3.85 -3.74 -17.33
C GLU A 27 -2.51 -2.97 -17.22
N ILE A 28 -2.54 -1.75 -16.67
CA ILE A 28 -1.35 -0.90 -16.55
C ILE A 28 -0.33 -1.45 -15.55
N MET A 29 -0.81 -1.95 -14.41
CA MET A 29 0.03 -2.42 -13.31
C MET A 29 0.47 -3.87 -13.47
N GLY A 30 -0.29 -4.70 -14.20
CA GLY A 30 0.02 -6.12 -14.41
C GLY A 30 0.17 -6.89 -13.09
N GLU A 31 1.29 -7.60 -12.92
CA GLU A 31 1.63 -8.35 -11.69
C GLU A 31 1.79 -7.48 -10.43
N ARG A 32 1.77 -6.15 -10.59
CA ARG A 32 1.88 -5.18 -9.50
C ARG A 32 0.53 -4.66 -9.00
N PHE A 33 -0.55 -5.25 -9.53
CA PHE A 33 -1.91 -5.02 -9.10
C PHE A 33 -2.31 -6.08 -8.06
N PHE A 34 -2.68 -5.63 -6.86
CA PHE A 34 -3.21 -6.48 -5.80
C PHE A 34 -4.63 -6.03 -5.45
N GLY A 35 -5.62 -6.64 -6.10
CA GLY A 35 -7.04 -6.33 -5.90
C GLY A 35 -7.75 -7.34 -4.99
N VAL A 36 -9.08 -7.35 -5.02
CA VAL A 36 -9.93 -8.23 -4.19
C VAL A 36 -9.48 -9.70 -4.21
N GLU A 37 -9.13 -10.22 -5.38
CA GLU A 37 -8.74 -11.63 -5.54
C GLU A 37 -7.42 -11.96 -4.83
N GLU A 38 -6.42 -11.09 -4.92
CA GLU A 38 -5.15 -11.26 -4.22
C GLU A 38 -5.33 -11.10 -2.70
N VAL A 39 -6.17 -10.16 -2.28
CA VAL A 39 -6.47 -9.97 -0.85
C VAL A 39 -7.19 -11.19 -0.26
N LYS A 40 -8.18 -11.76 -0.97
CA LYS A 40 -8.93 -12.95 -0.50
C LYS A 40 -8.07 -14.21 -0.40
N LYS A 41 -6.99 -14.33 -1.17
CA LYS A 41 -6.05 -15.44 -1.02
C LYS A 41 -5.36 -15.44 0.35
N ILE A 42 -5.09 -14.26 0.90
CA ILE A 42 -4.46 -14.09 2.21
C ILE A 42 -5.50 -14.12 3.32
N PHE A 43 -6.64 -13.48 3.06
CA PHE A 43 -7.70 -13.27 4.04
C PHE A 43 -9.03 -13.85 3.53
N PRO A 44 -9.18 -15.18 3.43
CA PRO A 44 -10.33 -15.80 2.76
C PRO A 44 -11.67 -15.54 3.46
N LYS A 45 -11.63 -15.12 4.73
CA LYS A 45 -12.82 -14.87 5.57
C LYS A 45 -13.22 -13.40 5.64
N ILE A 46 -12.49 -12.49 4.99
CA ILE A 46 -12.84 -11.07 5.07
C ILE A 46 -13.95 -10.73 4.08
N PHE A 47 -14.90 -9.93 4.57
CA PHE A 47 -15.90 -9.33 3.71
C PHE A 47 -15.35 -8.02 3.18
N LEU A 48 -15.17 -7.94 1.86
CA LEU A 48 -14.84 -6.70 1.17
C LEU A 48 -16.15 -6.21 0.56
N ASP A 49 -16.66 -5.11 1.10
CA ASP A 49 -17.76 -4.37 0.50
C ASP A 49 -17.37 -3.94 -0.94
N SER A 50 -18.32 -3.32 -1.66
CA SER A 50 -18.09 -2.79 -3.00
C SER A 50 -16.71 -2.13 -3.13
N GLU A 51 -15.89 -2.65 -4.04
CA GLU A 51 -14.50 -2.23 -4.22
C GLU A 51 -14.45 -0.72 -4.48
N PRO A 52 -13.66 0.06 -3.71
CA PRO A 52 -13.60 1.50 -3.84
C PRO A 52 -13.08 1.89 -5.22
N GLU A 53 -13.44 3.08 -5.67
CA GLU A 53 -12.93 3.61 -6.94
C GLU A 53 -11.42 3.85 -6.88
N ILE A 54 -10.74 3.62 -8.00
CA ILE A 54 -9.31 3.91 -8.15
C ILE A 54 -9.15 5.38 -8.48
N ALA A 55 -8.75 6.16 -7.47
CA ALA A 55 -8.51 7.60 -7.58
C ALA A 55 -7.07 7.95 -8.05
N PHE A 56 -6.48 7.13 -8.93
CA PHE A 56 -5.17 7.38 -9.52
C PHE A 56 -5.28 7.53 -11.03
N SER A 57 -4.68 8.59 -11.58
CA SER A 57 -4.65 8.78 -13.04
C SER A 57 -3.82 7.68 -13.71
N GLU A 58 -4.21 7.27 -14.92
CA GLU A 58 -3.43 6.31 -15.72
C GLU A 58 -1.98 6.78 -15.92
N LYS A 59 -1.78 8.08 -16.17
CA LYS A 59 -0.44 8.68 -16.31
C LYS A 59 0.44 8.41 -15.08
N LEU A 60 -0.12 8.55 -13.89
CA LEU A 60 0.59 8.26 -12.64
C LEU A 60 0.90 6.77 -12.54
N LEU A 61 -0.07 5.90 -12.83
CA LEU A 61 0.12 4.45 -12.81
C LEU A 61 1.25 4.02 -13.75
N TYR A 62 1.24 4.47 -15.01
CA TYR A 62 2.33 4.20 -15.96
C TYR A 62 3.70 4.68 -15.46
N SER A 63 3.75 5.85 -14.82
CA SER A 63 5.02 6.42 -14.35
C SER A 63 5.63 5.71 -13.14
N LEU A 64 4.83 4.92 -12.42
CA LEU A 64 5.23 4.25 -11.17
C LEU A 64 5.21 2.72 -11.27
N ASN A 65 4.78 2.16 -12.41
CA ASN A 65 4.53 0.73 -12.56
C ASN A 65 5.78 -0.16 -12.53
N ASP A 66 6.99 0.37 -12.38
CA ASP A 66 8.21 -0.43 -12.26
C ASP A 66 8.48 -0.78 -10.81
N LYS A 67 8.34 0.20 -9.92
CA LYS A 67 8.81 0.20 -8.52
C LYS A 67 7.70 0.28 -7.47
N TRP A 68 6.45 0.42 -7.89
CA TRP A 68 5.31 0.56 -6.99
C TRP A 68 4.33 -0.60 -7.15
N ARG A 69 3.50 -0.79 -6.13
CA ARG A 69 2.35 -1.70 -6.15
C ARG A 69 1.08 -0.91 -5.95
N LEU A 70 0.07 -1.22 -6.77
CA LEU A 70 -1.28 -0.72 -6.56
C LEU A 70 -2.02 -1.76 -5.73
N VAL A 71 -2.32 -1.40 -4.49
CA VAL A 71 -2.78 -2.34 -3.46
C VAL A 71 -4.13 -1.90 -2.93
N LEU A 72 -5.10 -2.81 -2.97
CA LEU A 72 -6.36 -2.64 -2.26
C LEU A 72 -6.15 -2.99 -0.79
N VAL A 73 -6.07 -1.99 0.07
CA VAL A 73 -5.81 -2.19 1.51
C VAL A 73 -7.15 -2.28 2.26
N PRO A 74 -7.49 -3.42 2.88
CA PRO A 74 -8.74 -3.60 3.60
C PRO A 74 -8.75 -2.82 4.91
N ASN A 75 -9.95 -2.56 5.43
CA ASN A 75 -10.13 -2.02 6.78
C ASN A 75 -9.88 -3.10 7.84
N LEU A 76 -8.62 -3.55 7.94
CA LEU A 76 -8.14 -4.44 8.97
C LEU A 76 -7.13 -3.71 9.84
N SER A 77 -7.29 -3.88 11.14
CA SER A 77 -6.29 -3.52 12.13
C SER A 77 -5.13 -4.52 12.12
N ILE A 78 -4.00 -4.15 12.74
CA ILE A 78 -2.85 -5.06 12.87
C ILE A 78 -3.21 -6.27 13.73
N GLU A 79 -4.06 -6.09 14.75
CA GLU A 79 -4.54 -7.19 15.59
C GLU A 79 -5.37 -8.21 14.80
N GLU A 80 -6.25 -7.73 13.91
CA GLU A 80 -7.00 -8.61 12.99
C GLU A 80 -6.08 -9.28 11.97
N MET A 81 -5.10 -8.57 11.41
CA MET A 81 -4.12 -9.20 10.51
C MET A 81 -3.34 -10.31 11.22
N ILE A 82 -2.91 -10.10 12.48
CA ILE A 82 -2.23 -11.13 13.27
C ILE A 82 -3.12 -12.36 13.48
N SER A 83 -4.40 -12.16 13.82
CA SER A 83 -5.31 -13.27 14.08
C SER A 83 -5.67 -14.07 12.82
N LEU A 84 -5.53 -13.47 11.63
CA LEU A 84 -5.83 -14.09 10.35
C LEU A 84 -4.60 -14.70 9.65
N THR A 85 -3.39 -14.46 10.13
CA THR A 85 -2.13 -14.86 9.44
C THR A 85 -1.27 -15.85 10.24
N ASP A 86 -1.85 -16.56 11.22
CA ASP A 86 -1.27 -17.73 11.92
C ASP A 86 0.25 -17.65 12.19
N GLY A 87 0.75 -16.50 12.68
CA GLY A 87 2.14 -16.35 13.12
C GLY A 87 3.13 -15.74 12.10
N PHE A 88 2.67 -15.26 10.94
CA PHE A 88 3.51 -14.46 10.02
C PHE A 88 3.87 -13.08 10.59
N ILE A 89 3.09 -12.56 11.54
CA ILE A 89 3.33 -11.25 12.15
C ILE A 89 3.75 -11.44 13.62
N HIS A 90 4.93 -10.93 13.98
CA HIS A 90 5.47 -10.95 15.33
C HIS A 90 5.45 -9.55 15.98
N ARG A 91 5.16 -9.49 17.28
CA ARG A 91 5.24 -8.25 18.07
C ARG A 91 6.52 -8.29 18.89
N TYR A 92 7.41 -7.31 18.72
CA TYR A 92 8.62 -7.25 19.54
C TYR A 92 8.29 -6.91 21.00
N GLY A 93 9.01 -7.51 21.95
CA GLY A 93 8.66 -7.61 23.37
C GLY A 93 8.41 -6.29 24.12
N ASP A 94 8.96 -5.16 23.66
CA ASP A 94 8.75 -3.84 24.26
C ASP A 94 7.65 -3.01 23.58
N ALA A 95 7.19 -3.45 22.42
CA ALA A 95 6.11 -2.80 21.68
C ALA A 95 4.73 -2.97 22.38
N ARG A 96 4.67 -3.82 23.40
CA ARG A 96 3.47 -4.14 24.19
C ARG A 96 2.87 -2.96 24.96
N TYR A 97 3.66 -1.93 25.30
CA TYR A 97 3.19 -0.82 26.14
C TYR A 97 2.50 0.32 25.37
N HIS A 98 2.65 0.36 24.05
CA HIS A 98 2.34 1.53 23.23
C HIS A 98 1.59 1.21 21.93
N LEU A 99 1.66 -0.04 21.47
CA LEU A 99 0.91 -0.52 20.32
C LEU A 99 -0.58 -0.84 20.54
N PRO A 100 -1.17 -1.08 21.72
CA PRO A 100 -2.55 -1.57 21.79
C PRO A 100 -3.59 -0.70 21.07
N LEU A 101 -3.47 0.63 21.16
CA LEU A 101 -4.36 1.55 20.46
C LEU A 101 -4.10 1.57 18.94
N LEU A 102 -2.82 1.55 18.53
CA LEU A 102 -2.46 1.49 17.11
C LEU A 102 -2.81 0.15 16.48
N ALA A 103 -2.63 -0.95 17.22
CA ALA A 103 -2.84 -2.30 16.76
C ALA A 103 -4.32 -2.62 16.54
N ARG A 104 -5.22 -1.96 17.29
CA ARG A 104 -6.68 -2.04 17.15
C ARG A 104 -7.27 -1.05 16.17
N LYS A 105 -6.49 -0.05 15.75
CA LYS A 105 -6.95 0.95 14.80
C LYS A 105 -6.98 0.33 13.40
N GLY A 106 -8.18 0.14 12.88
CA GLY A 106 -8.40 -0.12 11.46
C GLY A 106 -8.03 1.09 10.59
N GLY A 107 -8.15 0.95 9.28
CA GLY A 107 -7.89 2.04 8.35
C GLY A 107 -8.88 2.03 7.22
N ASP A 108 -8.84 3.05 6.37
CA ASP A 108 -9.81 3.12 5.28
C ASP A 108 -9.62 1.96 4.30
N PHE A 109 -10.75 1.39 3.86
CA PHE A 109 -10.78 0.46 2.76
C PHE A 109 -10.55 1.25 1.46
N SER A 110 -9.35 1.16 0.90
CA SER A 110 -8.90 2.08 -0.14
C SER A 110 -7.79 1.51 -1.00
N TRP A 111 -7.65 2.07 -2.21
CA TRP A 111 -6.50 1.84 -3.07
C TRP A 111 -5.31 2.69 -2.64
N GLU A 112 -4.15 2.07 -2.52
CA GLU A 112 -2.89 2.73 -2.18
C GLU A 112 -1.80 2.34 -3.18
N LEU A 113 -1.03 3.32 -3.65
CA LEU A 113 0.19 3.08 -4.40
C LEU A 113 1.36 3.10 -3.42
N ILE A 114 2.01 1.95 -3.20
CA ILE A 114 3.08 1.80 -2.20
C ILE A 114 4.38 1.40 -2.92
N SER A 115 5.48 2.10 -2.65
CA SER A 115 6.81 1.73 -3.18
C SER A 115 7.27 0.41 -2.58
N VAL A 116 7.98 -0.42 -3.35
CA VAL A 116 8.70 -1.60 -2.83
C VAL A 116 10.19 -1.34 -2.61
N GLU A 117 10.68 -0.17 -3.07
CA GLU A 117 12.06 0.26 -2.88
C GLU A 117 12.14 1.38 -1.83
N PRO A 118 13.13 1.35 -0.93
CA PRO A 118 13.45 2.47 -0.06
C PRO A 118 13.64 3.77 -0.84
N ILE A 119 13.20 4.89 -0.26
CA ILE A 119 13.47 6.22 -0.82
C ILE A 119 14.99 6.40 -0.89
N ALA A 120 15.48 6.81 -2.07
CA ALA A 120 16.91 6.98 -2.31
C ALA A 120 17.52 7.97 -1.29
N GLY A 121 18.63 7.55 -0.66
CA GLY A 121 19.30 8.35 0.36
C GLY A 121 18.58 8.39 1.71
N SER A 122 17.53 7.60 1.95
CA SER A 122 16.82 7.62 3.25
C SER A 122 17.58 6.94 4.39
N VAL A 123 18.57 6.11 4.08
CA VAL A 123 19.44 5.44 5.06
C VAL A 123 20.20 6.47 5.90
N GLY A 124 20.28 6.23 7.21
CA GLY A 124 21.04 7.09 8.13
C GLY A 124 20.34 8.38 8.56
N LYS A 125 19.13 8.65 8.02
CA LYS A 125 18.39 9.89 8.25
C LYS A 125 17.37 9.76 9.38
N ASP A 126 17.18 10.85 10.12
CA ASP A 126 16.06 10.97 11.05
C ASP A 126 14.71 11.09 10.30
N PHE A 127 13.59 11.04 11.03
CA PHE A 127 12.27 11.07 10.40
C PHE A 127 11.99 12.36 9.62
N SER A 128 12.45 13.52 10.13
CA SER A 128 12.27 14.81 9.46
C SER A 128 13.05 14.86 8.15
N GLN A 129 14.30 14.41 8.18
CA GLN A 129 15.18 14.30 7.03
C GLN A 129 14.63 13.32 5.99
N GLN A 130 14.09 12.17 6.41
CA GLN A 130 13.45 11.21 5.49
C GLN A 130 12.20 11.81 4.84
N THR A 131 11.36 12.53 5.60
CA THR A 131 10.15 13.17 5.08
C THR A 131 10.48 14.22 4.01
N LYS A 132 11.61 14.92 4.13
CA LYS A 132 12.09 15.88 3.11
C LYS A 132 12.51 15.25 1.79
N LEU A 133 12.70 13.92 1.74
CA LEU A 133 13.04 13.19 0.51
C LEU A 133 11.80 12.76 -0.29
N LEU A 134 10.60 12.88 0.29
CA LEU A 134 9.35 12.55 -0.40
C LEU A 134 9.10 13.53 -1.53
N LYS A 135 8.64 13.01 -2.67
CA LYS A 135 8.18 13.84 -3.78
C LYS A 135 6.82 14.45 -3.48
N LEU A 136 6.43 15.46 -4.27
CA LEU A 136 5.11 16.06 -4.17
C LEU A 136 4.01 14.98 -4.30
N GLY A 137 3.11 14.92 -3.33
CA GLY A 137 2.02 13.94 -3.29
C GLY A 137 2.36 12.61 -2.60
N GLU A 138 3.63 12.38 -2.23
CA GLU A 138 4.03 11.21 -1.46
C GLU A 138 3.86 11.43 0.05
N LYS A 139 3.56 10.36 0.79
CA LYS A 139 3.47 10.29 2.25
C LYS A 139 4.30 9.12 2.79
N VAL A 140 4.72 9.21 4.04
CA VAL A 140 5.27 8.05 4.76
C VAL A 140 4.14 7.03 4.96
N PRO A 141 4.34 5.72 4.69
CA PRO A 141 3.32 4.71 4.91
C PRO A 141 2.98 4.56 6.39
N THR A 142 1.80 4.03 6.65
CA THR A 142 1.44 3.42 7.93
C THR A 142 2.06 2.03 8.05
N SER A 143 2.30 1.58 9.29
CA SER A 143 2.75 0.23 9.57
C SER A 143 1.80 -0.82 8.97
N ARG A 144 0.48 -0.58 9.02
CA ARG A 144 -0.55 -1.41 8.36
C ARG A 144 -0.27 -1.59 6.87
N GLN A 145 -0.02 -0.50 6.15
CA GLN A 145 0.26 -0.55 4.71
C GLN A 145 1.52 -1.35 4.39
N VAL A 146 2.59 -1.19 5.18
CA VAL A 146 3.84 -1.93 4.98
C VAL A 146 3.66 -3.43 5.25
N ILE A 147 3.01 -3.79 6.36
CA ILE A 147 2.71 -5.20 6.71
C ILE A 147 1.86 -5.84 5.62
N PHE A 148 0.82 -5.15 5.18
CA PHE A 148 -0.10 -5.68 4.19
C PHE A 148 0.59 -5.91 2.83
N LEU A 149 1.41 -4.95 2.38
CA LEU A 149 2.23 -5.11 1.19
C LEU A 149 3.21 -6.28 1.34
N TRP A 150 3.85 -6.44 2.50
CA TRP A 150 4.76 -7.55 2.76
C TRP A 150 4.05 -8.90 2.67
N LEU A 151 2.86 -9.04 3.27
CA LEU A 151 2.06 -10.26 3.18
C LEU A 151 1.69 -10.58 1.73
N LEU A 152 1.27 -9.59 0.95
CA LEU A 152 0.95 -9.76 -0.47
C LEU A 152 2.14 -10.24 -1.29
N GLU A 153 3.29 -9.59 -1.16
CA GLU A 153 4.49 -10.01 -1.89
C GLU A 153 4.95 -11.41 -1.48
N LYS A 154 4.90 -11.72 -0.18
CA LYS A 154 5.30 -13.03 0.33
C LYS A 154 4.35 -14.14 -0.10
N SER A 155 3.05 -13.93 -0.02
CA SER A 155 2.03 -14.96 -0.28
C SER A 155 1.66 -15.11 -1.75
N ILE A 156 1.76 -14.05 -2.56
CA ILE A 156 1.33 -14.07 -3.97
C ILE A 156 2.51 -14.22 -4.91
N ASN A 157 3.60 -13.49 -4.64
CA ASN A 157 4.76 -13.44 -5.54
C ASN A 157 5.95 -14.27 -5.01
N GLU A 158 5.84 -14.87 -3.83
CA GLU A 158 6.93 -15.54 -3.11
C GLU A 158 8.17 -14.64 -2.91
N LYS A 159 7.97 -13.31 -2.95
CA LYS A 159 9.03 -12.31 -2.85
C LYS A 159 9.15 -11.83 -1.40
N ILE A 160 10.38 -11.83 -0.90
CA ILE A 160 10.70 -11.18 0.36
C ILE A 160 11.08 -9.73 0.04
N ILE A 161 10.23 -8.80 0.45
CA ILE A 161 10.55 -7.37 0.44
C ILE A 161 11.02 -6.95 1.84
N PHE A 162 11.85 -5.91 1.88
CA PHE A 162 12.34 -5.32 3.14
C PHE A 162 13.08 -6.29 4.07
N SER A 163 13.76 -7.30 3.52
CA SER A 163 14.67 -8.16 4.31
C SER A 163 15.77 -7.32 4.95
N ASP A 164 16.00 -7.53 6.25
CA ASP A 164 17.10 -6.92 7.00
C ASP A 164 17.10 -5.40 7.03
N ILE A 165 15.95 -4.76 6.75
CA ILE A 165 15.77 -3.32 6.86
C ILE A 165 14.56 -2.98 7.73
N TYR A 166 14.66 -1.87 8.43
CA TYR A 166 13.58 -1.34 9.25
C TYR A 166 12.85 -0.24 8.48
N VAL A 167 11.65 -0.49 7.99
CA VAL A 167 10.84 0.54 7.33
C VAL A 167 10.20 1.43 8.39
N ARG A 168 10.59 2.71 8.42
CA ARG A 168 9.99 3.69 9.33
C ARG A 168 8.62 4.12 8.79
N CYS A 169 7.63 4.08 9.68
CA CYS A 169 6.24 4.38 9.36
C CYS A 169 5.79 5.70 10.01
N HIS A 170 4.64 6.20 9.56
CA HIS A 170 4.11 7.50 9.95
C HIS A 170 3.67 7.54 11.42
N GLU A 171 3.15 6.43 11.95
CA GLU A 171 2.57 6.44 13.29
C GLU A 171 3.64 6.72 14.35
N LYS A 172 3.24 7.48 15.38
CA LYS A 172 4.10 7.91 16.47
C LYS A 172 3.47 7.50 17.80
N VAL A 173 4.28 6.95 18.71
CA VAL A 173 3.90 6.73 20.11
C VAL A 173 5.00 7.24 21.04
N GLY A 174 4.68 8.23 21.86
CA GLY A 174 5.70 8.96 22.61
C GLY A 174 6.73 9.57 21.66
N ASP A 175 8.01 9.29 21.89
CA ASP A 175 9.13 9.75 21.04
C ASP A 175 9.55 8.75 19.95
N TYR A 176 8.75 7.71 19.74
CA TYR A 176 9.05 6.62 18.83
C TYR A 176 8.14 6.68 17.60
N HIS A 177 8.72 6.49 16.41
CA HIS A 177 7.94 6.10 15.23
C HIS A 177 7.82 4.59 15.16
N THR A 178 6.71 4.10 14.65
CA THR A 178 6.55 2.68 14.32
C THR A 178 7.57 2.28 13.26
N VAL A 179 8.13 1.09 13.42
CA VAL A 179 9.00 0.46 12.42
C VAL A 179 8.49 -0.93 12.10
N VAL A 180 8.58 -1.29 10.83
CA VAL A 180 8.26 -2.63 10.32
C VAL A 180 9.53 -3.24 9.73
N ALA A 181 9.88 -4.44 10.16
CA ALA A 181 11.06 -5.17 9.67
C ALA A 181 10.68 -6.61 9.34
N SER A 182 11.48 -7.29 8.53
CA SER A 182 11.29 -8.71 8.23
C SER A 182 12.61 -9.47 8.26
N ASP A 183 12.56 -10.70 8.76
CA ASP A 183 13.63 -11.71 8.68
C ASP A 183 13.46 -12.64 7.47
N GLY A 184 12.51 -12.34 6.58
CA GLY A 184 12.15 -13.16 5.41
C GLY A 184 11.10 -14.24 5.66
N GLU A 185 10.90 -14.65 6.91
CA GLU A 185 9.86 -15.59 7.31
C GLU A 185 8.68 -14.89 7.97
N ARG A 186 8.96 -13.85 8.74
CA ARG A 186 8.00 -13.09 9.55
C ARG A 186 8.21 -11.60 9.36
N VAL A 187 7.17 -10.84 9.66
CA VAL A 187 7.22 -9.40 9.78
C VAL A 187 7.08 -9.00 11.24
N THR A 188 7.99 -8.15 11.72
CA THR A 188 8.02 -7.64 13.09
C THR A 188 7.66 -6.17 13.11
N ILE A 189 6.86 -5.78 14.11
CA ILE A 189 6.47 -4.39 14.35
C ILE A 189 7.06 -3.94 15.68
N GLY A 190 7.71 -2.79 15.68
CA GLY A 190 8.35 -2.19 16.84
C GLY A 190 8.27 -0.66 16.84
N GLY A 191 9.04 -0.04 17.73
CA GLY A 191 9.23 1.41 17.79
C GLY A 191 10.70 1.79 17.67
N ALA A 192 11.01 2.87 16.96
CA ALA A 192 12.36 3.43 16.86
C ALA A 192 12.34 4.92 17.23
N ILE A 193 13.32 5.36 18.02
CA ILE A 193 13.48 6.75 18.45
C ILE A 193 13.64 7.64 17.20
N SER A 194 12.83 8.69 17.09
CA SER A 194 12.76 9.55 15.90
C SER A 194 14.12 10.19 15.53
N SER A 195 14.94 10.51 16.54
CA SER A 195 16.25 11.16 16.39
C SER A 195 17.39 10.21 16.04
N LEU A 196 17.18 8.89 16.13
CA LEU A 196 18.23 7.92 15.86
C LEU A 196 18.12 7.42 14.42
N GLY A 197 19.10 7.83 13.60
CA GLY A 197 19.28 7.44 12.20
C GLY A 197 19.87 6.04 12.03
N TYR A 198 19.49 5.05 12.85
CA TYR A 198 19.88 3.65 12.62
C TYR A 198 19.39 3.15 11.25
N GLN A 199 19.60 1.87 10.92
CA GLN A 199 19.27 1.18 9.64
C GLN A 199 17.80 1.29 9.15
N ASN A 200 17.03 2.20 9.73
CA ASN A 200 15.73 2.64 9.29
C ASN A 200 15.78 3.29 7.91
N VAL A 201 14.92 2.84 7.03
CA VAL A 201 14.70 3.41 5.71
C VAL A 201 13.35 4.11 5.64
N GLY A 202 13.27 5.15 4.81
CA GLY A 202 12.02 5.77 4.43
C GLY A 202 11.40 5.03 3.26
N LEU A 203 10.08 4.86 3.29
CA LEU A 203 9.29 4.34 2.17
C LEU A 203 8.23 5.37 1.79
N ALA A 204 7.74 5.30 0.56
CA ALA A 204 6.76 6.25 0.03
C ALA A 204 5.44 5.55 -0.32
N VAL A 205 4.34 6.25 -0.05
CA VAL A 205 2.99 5.97 -0.56
C VAL A 205 2.52 7.18 -1.35
N SER A 206 1.99 6.99 -2.55
CA SER A 206 1.47 8.09 -3.35
C SER A 206 0.02 8.31 -2.97
N LYS A 207 -0.38 9.57 -2.73
CA LYS A 207 -1.79 9.91 -2.55
C LYS A 207 -2.52 9.92 -3.89
N SER A 208 -3.80 9.57 -3.85
CA SER A 208 -4.73 9.93 -4.91
C SER A 208 -4.77 11.45 -5.01
N HIS A 209 -4.69 11.96 -6.24
CA HIS A 209 -4.91 13.38 -6.49
C HIS A 209 -6.41 13.53 -6.74
N PHE A 210 -7.12 14.12 -5.78
CA PHE A 210 -8.40 14.76 -6.04
C PHE A 210 -8.14 16.20 -6.48
#